data_AF-A0A3A3ZXK5-F1
#
_entry.id   AF-A0A3A3ZXK5-F1
#
_cell.length_a   1.000
_cell.length_b   1.000
_cell.length_c   1.000
_cell.angle_alpha   90.00
_cell.angle_beta   90.00
_cell.angle_gamma   90.00
#
_symmetry.space_group_name_H-M   'P 1'
#
loop_
_entity.id
_entity.type
_entity.pdbx_description
1 polymer ?
#
loop_
_entity_poly.entity_id
_entity_poly.type
_entity_poly.pdbx_seq_one_letter_code
_entity_poly.pdbx_strand_id
1 'polypeptide(L)'
;MIPAPPGLRLAWPQPPPDYPEHDGRPVRWDPWDVASRVHCIPSGCVPCGYGGRVWITWGTVAPEHPGAVVVERPTRTRSGRAYRRQEARPAPVARRLVAFRCPACGATQMWDMGEHGQSWALVDPSRPRLF
;
A
#
# COMPACT_ATOMS: atom_id res chain seq x y z
N MET A 1 2.53 10.76 -26.48
CA MET A 1 3.45 9.87 -25.74
C MET A 1 4.71 10.70 -25.48
N ILE A 2 4.96 11.13 -24.25
CA ILE A 2 6.12 12.00 -23.95
C ILE A 2 7.35 11.08 -23.81
N PRO A 3 8.41 11.26 -24.62
CA PRO A 3 9.61 10.45 -24.50
C PRO A 3 10.25 10.67 -23.12
N ALA A 4 10.69 9.57 -22.48
CA ALA A 4 11.42 9.67 -21.22
C ALA A 4 12.73 10.44 -21.46
N PRO A 5 13.10 11.40 -20.60
CA PRO A 5 14.32 12.17 -20.77
C PRO A 5 15.56 11.24 -20.79
N PRO A 6 16.51 11.45 -21.72
CA PRO A 6 17.75 10.69 -21.76
C PRO A 6 18.56 11.00 -20.49
N GLY A 7 19.04 9.96 -19.80
CA GLY A 7 19.80 10.09 -18.55
C GLY A 7 19.05 9.71 -17.28
N LEU A 8 17.87 9.10 -17.40
CA LEU A 8 17.11 8.55 -16.28
C LEU A 8 17.79 7.30 -15.70
N ARG A 9 18.92 7.50 -15.03
CA ARG A 9 19.54 6.49 -14.18
C ARG A 9 18.64 6.33 -12.97
N LEU A 10 17.86 5.26 -13.02
CA LEU A 10 17.19 4.60 -11.93
C LEU A 10 18.24 4.24 -10.84
N ALA A 11 18.68 5.23 -10.06
CA ALA A 11 19.65 5.02 -9.01
C ALA A 11 19.03 4.10 -7.97
N TRP A 12 19.57 2.89 -7.85
CA TRP A 12 19.16 1.88 -6.89
C TRP A 12 20.28 1.72 -5.86
N PRO A 13 19.99 1.52 -4.57
CA PRO A 13 18.67 1.53 -3.92
C PRO A 13 18.22 2.94 -3.50
N GLN A 14 16.92 3.19 -3.52
CA GLN A 14 16.34 4.41 -2.92
C GLN A 14 16.02 4.14 -1.44
N PRO A 15 16.21 5.12 -0.53
CA PRO A 15 15.76 4.97 0.85
C PRO A 15 14.23 4.80 0.90
N PRO A 16 13.71 4.10 1.92
CA PRO A 16 12.26 4.01 2.11
C PRO A 16 11.64 5.41 2.30
N PRO A 17 10.33 5.57 2.04
CA PRO A 17 9.63 6.82 2.33
C PRO A 17 9.85 7.25 3.79
N ASP A 18 10.10 8.53 3.99
CA ASP A 18 10.19 9.14 5.33
C ASP A 18 8.79 9.34 5.91
N TYR A 19 8.15 8.22 6.21
CA TYR A 19 6.77 8.12 6.72
C TYR A 19 6.67 6.89 7.63
N PRO A 20 7.16 6.99 8.87
CA PRO A 20 7.28 5.84 9.77
C PRO A 20 5.96 5.45 10.44
N GLU A 21 4.95 6.33 10.42
CA GLU A 21 3.68 6.13 11.11
C GLU A 21 2.47 6.56 10.27
N HIS A 22 1.36 5.84 10.43
CA HIS A 22 0.10 6.11 9.78
C HIS A 22 -1.04 5.87 10.77
N ASP A 23 -1.90 6.86 11.00
CA ASP A 23 -2.95 6.78 12.02
C ASP A 23 -2.40 6.39 13.42
N GLY A 24 -1.23 6.94 13.79
CA GLY A 24 -0.54 6.62 15.05
C GLY A 24 0.06 5.21 15.14
N ARG A 25 0.10 4.46 14.03
CA ARG A 25 0.59 3.07 13.99
C ARG A 25 1.84 2.96 13.14
N PRO A 26 2.81 2.11 13.53
CA PRO A 26 4.04 1.97 12.78
C PRO A 26 3.79 1.41 11.38
N VAL A 27 4.55 1.94 10.42
CA VAL A 27 4.57 1.51 9.02
C VAL A 27 5.87 0.78 8.73
N ARG A 28 5.76 -0.42 8.19
CA ARG A 28 6.88 -1.17 7.63
C ARG A 28 6.85 -1.06 6.11
N TRP A 29 7.87 -0.45 5.54
CA TRP A 29 8.04 -0.33 4.09
C TRP A 29 8.79 -1.54 3.51
N ASP A 30 8.25 -2.08 2.43
CA ASP A 30 8.95 -3.04 1.59
C ASP A 30 10.07 -2.32 0.78
N PRO A 31 11.05 -3.05 0.24
CA PRO A 31 11.97 -2.48 -0.74
C PRO A 31 11.21 -1.88 -1.93
N TRP A 32 11.79 -0.86 -2.56
CA TRP A 32 11.28 -0.32 -3.82
C TRP A 32 11.28 -1.41 -4.91
N ASP A 33 10.40 -1.31 -5.89
CA ASP A 33 10.39 -2.19 -7.07
C ASP A 33 9.94 -1.39 -8.30
N VAL A 34 10.28 -1.83 -9.50
CA VAL A 34 9.82 -1.20 -10.74
C VAL A 34 8.50 -1.84 -11.13
N ALA A 35 7.39 -1.13 -10.91
CA ALA A 35 6.10 -1.62 -11.36
C ALA A 35 6.05 -1.64 -12.90
N SER A 36 5.94 -2.83 -13.48
CA SER A 36 5.85 -3.01 -14.94
C SER A 36 4.50 -2.55 -15.53
N ARG A 37 3.45 -2.47 -14.70
CA ARG A 37 2.17 -1.74 -14.86
C ARG A 37 1.28 -2.08 -13.66
N VAL A 38 0.92 -1.11 -12.82
CA VAL A 38 -0.13 -1.33 -11.81
C VAL A 38 -1.46 -0.87 -12.40
N HIS A 39 -2.34 -1.81 -12.74
CA HIS A 39 -3.58 -1.53 -13.44
C HIS A 39 -4.70 -0.91 -12.57
N CYS A 40 -4.54 -0.88 -11.24
CA CYS A 40 -5.62 -0.52 -10.31
C CYS A 40 -5.25 0.59 -9.30
N ILE A 41 -4.19 1.37 -9.56
CA ILE A 41 -3.82 2.53 -8.73
C ILE A 41 -3.80 3.76 -9.64
N PRO A 42 -4.26 4.95 -9.19
CA PRO A 42 -4.16 6.18 -9.96
C PRO A 42 -2.80 6.31 -10.64
N SER A 43 -2.81 6.24 -11.97
CA SER A 43 -1.61 6.20 -12.79
C SER A 43 -1.20 7.62 -13.16
N GLY A 44 0.02 8.01 -12.79
CA GLY A 44 0.61 9.28 -13.16
C GLY A 44 1.28 10.03 -12.01
N CYS A 45 2.34 10.76 -12.33
CA CYS A 45 2.92 11.72 -11.41
C CYS A 45 2.06 12.98 -11.36
N VAL A 46 1.36 13.27 -10.25
CA VAL A 46 0.55 14.50 -10.15
C VAL A 46 1.37 15.77 -10.40
N PRO A 47 2.61 15.92 -9.87
CA PRO A 47 3.43 17.10 -10.13
C PRO A 47 3.83 17.35 -11.59
N CYS A 48 4.11 16.32 -12.40
CA CYS A 48 4.70 16.50 -13.75
C CYS A 48 3.95 15.79 -14.88
N GLY A 49 2.86 15.08 -14.58
CA GLY A 49 2.07 14.34 -15.57
C GLY A 49 2.75 13.09 -16.15
N TYR A 50 3.92 12.67 -15.62
CA TYR A 50 4.61 11.48 -16.12
C TYR A 50 3.76 10.22 -15.93
N GLY A 51 3.38 9.57 -17.04
CA GLY A 51 2.54 8.36 -17.07
C GLY A 51 3.28 7.07 -17.43
N GLY A 52 4.62 7.05 -17.37
CA GLY A 52 5.43 5.86 -17.63
C GLY A 52 5.57 4.94 -16.41
N ARG A 53 6.56 4.03 -16.45
CA ARG A 53 6.84 3.14 -15.31
C ARG A 53 7.37 3.95 -14.12
N VAL A 54 6.86 3.67 -12.94
CA VAL A 54 7.26 4.32 -11.69
C VAL A 54 7.90 3.30 -10.74
N TRP A 55 8.72 3.79 -9.83
CA TRP A 55 9.10 2.98 -8.66
C TRP A 55 7.91 2.88 -7.72
N ILE A 56 7.70 1.70 -7.15
CA ILE A 56 6.65 1.42 -6.18
C ILE A 56 7.27 0.84 -4.91
N THR A 57 6.73 1.19 -3.75
CA THR A 57 6.94 0.42 -2.51
C THR A 57 5.62 0.32 -1.77
N TRP A 58 5.46 -0.75 -0.98
CA TRP A 58 4.28 -1.03 -0.19
C TRP A 58 4.57 -0.79 1.28
N GLY A 59 3.68 -0.05 1.93
CA GLY A 59 3.70 0.19 3.36
C GLY A 59 2.67 -0.69 4.05
N THR A 60 3.16 -1.49 4.98
CA THR A 60 2.35 -2.36 5.83
C THR A 60 2.12 -1.67 7.16
N VAL A 61 0.87 -1.38 7.50
CA VAL A 61 0.50 -0.70 8.75
C VAL A 61 0.11 -1.75 9.78
N ALA A 62 0.56 -1.58 11.03
CA ALA A 62 0.16 -2.47 12.11
C ALA A 62 -1.38 -2.50 12.28
N PRO A 63 -1.97 -3.65 12.66
CA PRO A 63 -3.40 -3.73 12.94
C PRO A 63 -3.75 -2.82 14.13
N GLU A 64 -4.93 -2.22 14.08
CA GLU A 64 -5.46 -1.34 15.14
C GLU A 64 -5.58 -2.08 16.48
N HIS A 65 -5.98 -3.35 16.43
CA HIS A 65 -6.05 -4.23 17.59
C HIS A 65 -4.97 -5.31 17.45
N PRO A 66 -3.80 -5.14 18.09
CA PRO A 66 -2.77 -6.17 18.11
C PRO A 66 -3.29 -7.35 18.93
N GLY A 67 -3.78 -8.38 18.26
CA GLY A 67 -4.38 -9.53 18.91
C GLY A 67 -5.01 -10.50 17.93
N ALA A 68 -5.79 -11.45 18.45
CA ALA A 68 -6.59 -12.33 17.62
C ALA A 68 -7.97 -11.71 17.39
N VAL A 69 -8.39 -11.64 16.13
CA VAL A 69 -9.77 -11.34 15.74
C VAL A 69 -10.55 -12.64 15.66
N VAL A 70 -11.81 -12.62 16.08
CA VAL A 70 -12.72 -13.75 15.92
C VAL A 70 -13.35 -13.67 14.53
N VAL A 71 -13.15 -14.70 13.72
CA VAL A 71 -13.75 -14.82 12.39
C VAL A 71 -14.74 -15.97 12.34
N GLU A 72 -15.84 -15.78 11.61
CA GLU A 72 -16.78 -16.86 11.29
C GLU A 72 -16.36 -17.56 10.01
N ARG A 73 -16.04 -18.86 10.10
CA ARG A 73 -15.74 -19.68 8.93
C ARG A 73 -16.87 -20.66 8.64
N PRO A 74 -17.40 -20.71 7.40
CA PRO A 74 -18.32 -21.76 7.00
C PRO A 74 -17.59 -23.11 7.06
N THR A 75 -18.18 -24.06 7.78
CA THR A 75 -17.66 -25.42 7.97
C THR A 75 -18.80 -26.42 7.76
N ARG A 76 -18.46 -27.69 7.54
CA ARG A 76 -19.44 -28.78 7.45
C ARG A 76 -19.18 -29.81 8.53
N THR A 77 -20.24 -30.36 9.11
CA THR A 77 -20.15 -31.54 9.98
C THR A 77 -19.77 -32.78 9.16
N ARG A 78 -19.44 -33.91 9.82
CA ARG A 78 -19.23 -35.19 9.14
C ARG A 78 -20.46 -35.64 8.33
N SER A 79 -21.66 -35.23 8.73
CA SER A 79 -22.93 -35.47 8.03
C SER A 79 -23.22 -34.49 6.90
N GLY A 80 -22.32 -33.55 6.59
CA GLY A 80 -22.47 -32.57 5.51
C GLY A 80 -23.29 -31.33 5.86
N ARG A 81 -23.86 -31.23 7.07
CA ARG A 81 -24.62 -30.06 7.52
C ARG A 81 -23.69 -28.85 7.64
N ALA A 82 -24.04 -27.75 6.97
CA ALA A 82 -23.31 -26.50 7.06
C ALA A 82 -23.55 -25.84 8.43
N TYR A 83 -22.49 -25.31 9.03
CA TYR A 83 -22.54 -24.48 10.22
C TYR A 83 -21.43 -23.43 10.17
N ARG A 84 -21.52 -22.40 11.02
CA ARG A 84 -20.46 -21.41 11.18
C ARG A 84 -19.67 -21.72 12.43
N ARG A 85 -18.36 -21.77 12.31
CA ARG A 85 -17.43 -21.93 13.44
C ARG A 85 -16.73 -20.61 13.68
N GLN A 86 -16.73 -20.15 14.93
CA GLN A 86 -15.89 -19.05 15.37
C GLN A 86 -14.47 -19.55 15.61
N GLU A 87 -13.49 -18.85 15.04
CA GLU A 87 -12.07 -19.16 15.20
C GLU A 87 -11.32 -17.86 15.50
N ALA A 88 -10.45 -17.88 16.51
CA ALA A 88 -9.53 -16.79 16.79
C ALA A 88 -8.36 -16.86 15.80
N ARG A 89 -8.12 -15.79 15.05
CA ARG A 89 -6.99 -15.67 14.11
C ARG A 89 -6.22 -14.39 14.35
N PRO A 90 -4.89 -14.34 14.12
CA PRO A 90 -4.15 -13.10 14.19
C PRO A 90 -4.83 -12.00 13.37
N ALA A 91 -4.88 -10.78 13.91
CA ALA A 91 -5.41 -9.63 13.21
C ALA A 91 -4.70 -9.50 11.84
N PRO A 92 -5.45 -9.38 10.74
CA PRO A 92 -4.86 -9.35 9.42
C PRO A 92 -3.96 -8.13 9.30
N VAL A 93 -2.70 -8.36 8.93
CA VAL A 93 -1.78 -7.30 8.58
C VAL A 93 -2.09 -6.90 7.13
N ALA A 94 -2.61 -5.70 6.93
CA ALA A 94 -2.98 -5.22 5.60
C ALA A 94 -1.88 -4.33 5.03
N ARG A 95 -1.44 -4.63 3.79
CA ARG A 95 -0.78 -3.63 2.95
C ARG A 95 -1.78 -2.51 2.72
N ARG A 96 -1.52 -1.37 3.33
CA ARG A 96 -2.46 -0.26 3.38
C ARG A 96 -1.92 0.94 2.61
N LEU A 97 -0.61 1.15 2.65
CA LEU A 97 0.02 2.26 1.94
C LEU A 97 0.71 1.77 0.67
N VAL A 98 0.72 2.63 -0.34
CA VAL A 98 1.57 2.49 -1.51
C VAL A 98 2.25 3.83 -1.77
N ALA A 99 3.55 3.82 -2.02
CA ALA A 99 4.28 5.01 -2.44
C ALA A 99 4.83 4.82 -3.85
N PHE A 100 4.74 5.88 -4.64
CA PHE A 100 5.30 5.96 -5.98
C PHE A 100 6.37 7.02 -6.04
N ARG A 101 7.51 6.69 -6.66
CA ARG A 101 8.51 7.69 -6.98
C ARG A 101 8.57 7.89 -8.49
N CYS A 102 8.32 9.13 -8.90
CA CYS A 102 8.37 9.52 -10.29
C CYS A 102 9.82 9.52 -10.78
N PRO A 103 10.16 8.79 -11.85
CA PRO A 103 11.50 8.84 -12.41
C PRO A 103 11.82 10.21 -13.04
N ALA A 104 10.84 10.88 -13.65
CA ALA A 104 11.09 12.13 -14.38
C ALA A 104 11.42 13.33 -13.47
N CYS A 105 10.68 13.50 -12.36
CA CYS A 105 10.85 14.65 -11.46
C CYS A 105 11.30 14.28 -10.05
N GLY A 106 11.46 12.99 -9.73
CA GLY A 106 11.87 12.51 -8.41
C GLY A 106 10.80 12.61 -7.32
N ALA A 107 9.64 13.22 -7.59
CA ALA A 107 8.57 13.38 -6.62
C ALA A 107 8.04 12.04 -6.10
N THR A 108 7.82 11.97 -4.80
CA THR A 108 7.20 10.82 -4.15
C THR A 108 5.75 11.15 -3.82
N GLN A 109 4.83 10.26 -4.18
CA GLN A 109 3.41 10.36 -3.86
C GLN A 109 3.00 9.11 -3.10
N MET A 110 2.13 9.27 -2.12
CA MET A 110 1.68 8.18 -1.27
C MET A 110 0.17 8.08 -1.31
N TRP A 111 -0.34 6.87 -1.32
CA TRP A 111 -1.77 6.59 -1.33
C TRP A 111 -2.09 5.61 -0.21
N ASP A 112 -3.19 5.90 0.49
CA ASP A 112 -3.81 5.02 1.45
C ASP A 112 -4.92 4.24 0.75
N MET A 113 -4.79 2.92 0.79
CA MET A 113 -5.82 1.97 0.43
C MET A 113 -6.80 1.94 1.61
N GLY A 114 -7.90 2.67 1.47
CA GLY A 114 -8.91 2.79 2.52
C GLY A 114 -9.48 1.44 2.96
N GLU A 115 -10.34 1.47 3.97
CA GLU A 115 -10.95 0.25 4.52
C GLU A 115 -11.56 -0.63 3.41
N HIS A 116 -11.31 -1.93 3.50
CA HIS A 116 -11.74 -2.95 2.52
C HIS A 116 -11.09 -2.91 1.12
N GLY A 117 -10.08 -2.07 0.88
CA GLY A 117 -9.36 -2.09 -0.40
C GLY A 117 -10.13 -1.48 -1.57
N GLN A 118 -11.21 -0.74 -1.29
CA GLN A 118 -12.16 -0.27 -2.32
C GLN A 118 -11.92 1.18 -2.75
N SER A 119 -11.07 1.93 -2.05
CA SER A 119 -10.77 3.32 -2.37
C SER A 119 -9.30 3.66 -2.14
N TRP A 120 -8.83 4.65 -2.89
CA TRP A 120 -7.49 5.22 -2.75
C TRP A 120 -7.60 6.69 -2.37
N ALA A 121 -6.97 7.08 -1.27
CA ALA A 121 -6.86 8.47 -0.85
C ALA A 121 -5.40 8.92 -0.94
N LEU A 122 -5.15 10.08 -1.54
CA LEU A 122 -3.81 10.67 -1.53
C LEU A 122 -3.44 11.04 -0.09
N VAL A 123 -2.25 10.61 0.32
CA VAL A 123 -1.67 10.92 1.63
C VAL A 123 -0.72 12.09 1.47
N ASP A 124 -0.88 13.09 2.32
CA ASP A 124 0.11 14.14 2.49
C ASP A 124 1.17 13.65 3.50
N PRO A 125 2.39 13.30 3.04
CA PRO A 125 3.42 12.78 3.93
C PRO A 125 3.90 13.84 4.95
N SER A 126 3.67 15.14 4.68
CA SER A 126 4.01 16.23 5.62
C SER A 126 3.00 16.39 6.75
N ARG A 127 1.84 15.73 6.64
CA ARG A 127 0.76 15.74 7.63
C ARG A 127 0.35 14.30 7.93
N PRO A 128 1.14 13.56 8.74
CA PRO A 128 0.70 12.25 9.21
C PRO A 128 -0.69 12.42 9.83
N ARG A 129 -1.67 11.67 9.32
CA ARG A 129 -3.05 11.73 9.81
C ARG A 129 -3.02 11.25 11.26
N LEU A 130 -3.04 12.20 12.18
CA LEU A 130 -3.55 12.00 13.53
C LEU A 130 -5.04 12.26 13.37
N PHE A 131 -5.87 11.27 13.70
CA PHE A 131 -7.33 11.46 13.72
C PHE A 131 -7.72 12.75 14.45
#